data_AF-A0A7X6UCI0-F1
#
_entry.id   AF-A0A7X6UCI0-F1
#
_cell.length_a   1.000
_cell.length_b   1.000
_cell.length_c   1.000
_cell.angle_alpha   90.00
_cell.angle_beta   90.00
_cell.angle_gamma   90.00
#
_symmetry.space_group_name_H-M   'P 1'
#
loop_
_entity.id
_entity.type
_entity.pdbx_description
1 polymer ?
#
loop_
_entity_poly.entity_id
_entity_poly.type
_entity_poly.pdbx_seq_one_letter_code
_entity_poly.pdbx_strand_id
1 'polypeptide(L)'
;MAGMLGRLRGAVRALGREDTPPAGPDGASLIAMIGAIGPALLGSAQATSDVQKTLRRLAAQYGRPDLRVFVLPTLVMVEDSQKTPAATAIFPAEDGDLRLDQAAAVDHIVRVALREGTDPAQVVAEIAELKRSTPRFGPLGVILGHTLLSVGFGLVINPTVTALPVYVVLGAIVGVILVLAPRAATLSLILPVFTAFAVTLIVSLVVRPLVHDDVVRLVAPALVSFLPGLTLTIAAVELTAGQIIAGASRLVFGIARLALLAFGVFAGMTVAGTPTVTSTPSQLGEWAPWVGIARVSLGYTLYSSAPRGSLVWILYALVVAYSAQLLGNVLVGAELSGLIGAAVVVPAAYLAARVRVAPPAGIMLTCAYWLLVPGAMGFIGISEAASGAAGASNTILQTFGSLIAIAIGMVVGAGISRDFTAVVQGWKDPTRALSDGGDTHAADDAKPAPSATSSLDGTTETASQLPRPQAAPRGTTPTSAS
;
A
#
# COMPACT_ATOMS: atom_id res chain seq x y z
N MET A 1 -49.97 -20.23 47.05
CA MET A 1 -49.04 -21.37 46.86
C MET A 1 -48.44 -21.51 45.45
N ALA A 2 -49.11 -21.14 44.35
CA ALA A 2 -48.63 -21.43 42.98
C ALA A 2 -47.25 -20.82 42.61
N GLY A 3 -46.91 -19.59 43.06
CA GLY A 3 -45.67 -18.92 42.66
C GLY A 3 -44.37 -19.54 43.21
N MET A 4 -44.43 -20.28 44.31
CA MET A 4 -43.25 -20.86 44.97
C MET A 4 -42.74 -22.10 44.22
N LEU A 5 -43.66 -22.93 43.71
CA LEU A 5 -43.34 -24.09 42.87
C LEU A 5 -42.75 -23.69 41.51
N GLY A 6 -43.17 -22.55 40.95
CA GLY A 6 -42.55 -21.98 39.75
C GLY A 6 -41.10 -21.56 39.97
N ARG A 7 -40.80 -20.90 41.10
CA ARG A 7 -39.44 -20.51 41.47
C ARG A 7 -38.53 -21.70 41.77
N LEU A 8 -39.03 -22.74 42.44
CA LEU A 8 -38.29 -23.98 42.66
C LEU A 8 -37.96 -24.72 41.35
N ARG A 9 -38.90 -24.80 40.39
CA ARG A 9 -38.62 -25.35 39.05
C ARG A 9 -37.62 -24.51 38.24
N GLY A 10 -37.59 -23.19 38.45
CA GLY A 10 -36.56 -22.31 37.89
C GLY A 10 -35.17 -22.61 38.45
N ALA A 11 -35.03 -22.70 39.78
CA ALA A 11 -33.77 -23.00 40.45
C ALA A 11 -33.21 -24.39 40.08
N VAL A 12 -34.07 -25.42 40.02
CA VAL A 12 -33.65 -26.78 39.62
C VAL A 12 -33.22 -26.85 38.15
N ARG A 13 -33.76 -26.00 37.27
CA ARG A 13 -33.26 -25.87 35.88
C ARG A 13 -31.96 -25.08 35.76
N ALA A 14 -31.67 -24.17 36.69
CA ALA A 14 -30.39 -23.48 36.75
C ALA A 14 -29.27 -24.41 37.25
N LEU A 15 -29.55 -25.26 38.25
CA LEU A 15 -28.61 -26.24 38.80
C LEU A 15 -28.33 -27.46 37.88
N GLY A 16 -29.12 -27.63 36.82
CA GLY A 16 -28.93 -28.68 35.80
C GLY A 16 -28.30 -28.19 34.50
N ARG A 17 -27.93 -26.91 34.41
CA ARG A 17 -27.03 -26.41 33.37
C ARG A 17 -25.61 -26.54 33.90
N GLU A 18 -24.85 -27.50 33.37
CA GLU A 18 -23.41 -27.29 33.29
C GLU A 18 -23.20 -26.06 32.42
N ASP A 19 -22.62 -25.00 32.99
CA ASP A 19 -22.17 -23.84 32.22
C ASP A 19 -20.95 -24.25 31.40
N THR A 20 -21.22 -24.96 30.29
CA THR A 20 -20.27 -25.05 29.19
C THR A 20 -19.94 -23.60 28.79
N PRO A 21 -18.66 -23.18 28.80
CA PRO A 21 -18.29 -21.89 28.25
C PRO A 21 -18.89 -21.75 26.85
N PRO A 22 -19.37 -20.56 26.44
CA PRO A 22 -19.91 -20.39 25.10
C PRO A 22 -18.89 -20.92 24.10
N ALA A 23 -19.28 -21.94 23.34
CA ALA A 23 -18.37 -22.59 22.40
C ALA A 23 -17.80 -21.50 21.48
N GLY A 24 -16.48 -21.35 21.49
CA GLY A 24 -15.81 -20.44 20.57
C GLY A 24 -16.26 -20.77 19.15
N PRO A 25 -16.53 -19.78 18.30
CA PRO A 25 -17.17 -19.99 17.02
C PRO A 25 -16.43 -21.07 16.23
N ASP A 26 -17.19 -22.02 15.65
CA ASP A 26 -16.67 -23.20 14.96
C ASP A 26 -15.43 -22.83 14.15
N GLY A 27 -14.30 -23.50 14.35
CA GLY A 27 -13.02 -23.05 13.78
C GLY A 27 -13.04 -22.83 12.26
N ALA A 28 -13.93 -23.54 11.54
CA ALA A 28 -14.21 -23.30 10.12
C ALA A 28 -14.81 -21.91 9.83
N SER A 29 -15.72 -21.40 10.65
CA SER A 29 -16.33 -20.07 10.53
C SER A 29 -15.31 -18.94 10.75
N LEU A 30 -14.41 -19.09 11.72
CA LEU A 30 -13.31 -18.14 11.95
C LEU A 30 -12.32 -18.13 10.78
N ILE A 31 -11.95 -19.31 10.27
CA ILE A 31 -11.08 -19.44 9.09
C ILE A 31 -11.76 -18.79 7.86
N ALA A 32 -13.06 -18.98 7.67
CA ALA A 32 -13.83 -18.31 6.62
C ALA A 32 -13.89 -16.78 6.80
N MET A 33 -14.03 -16.27 8.03
CA MET A 33 -13.98 -14.83 8.32
C MET A 33 -12.61 -14.23 8.00
N ILE A 34 -11.52 -14.86 8.45
CA ILE A 34 -10.16 -14.45 8.11
C ILE A 34 -9.95 -14.48 6.59
N GLY A 35 -10.48 -15.50 5.92
CA GLY A 35 -10.48 -15.66 4.47
C GLY A 35 -11.35 -14.67 3.68
N ALA A 36 -12.36 -14.07 4.29
CA ALA A 36 -13.15 -12.99 3.69
C ALA A 36 -12.50 -11.62 3.91
N ILE A 37 -12.04 -11.35 5.14
CA ILE A 37 -11.40 -10.08 5.52
C ILE A 37 -10.05 -9.91 4.83
N GLY A 38 -9.22 -10.95 4.76
CA GLY A 38 -7.85 -10.86 4.26
C GLY A 38 -7.75 -10.34 2.81
N PRO A 39 -8.41 -10.99 1.84
CA PRO A 39 -8.55 -10.49 0.47
C PRO A 39 -9.17 -9.09 0.39
N ALA A 40 -10.15 -8.77 1.23
CA ALA A 40 -10.77 -7.45 1.26
C ALA A 40 -9.82 -6.34 1.77
N LEU A 41 -8.94 -6.63 2.74
CA LEU A 41 -7.90 -5.72 3.18
C LEU A 41 -6.78 -5.56 2.13
N LEU A 42 -6.43 -6.63 1.41
CA LEU A 42 -5.49 -6.56 0.28
C LEU A 42 -6.05 -5.68 -0.85
N GLY A 43 -7.31 -5.87 -1.23
CA GLY A 43 -8.03 -5.01 -2.19
C GLY A 43 -8.21 -3.57 -1.70
N SER A 44 -8.11 -3.31 -0.39
CA SER A 44 -8.07 -1.96 0.18
C SER A 44 -6.68 -1.29 0.09
N ALA A 45 -5.78 -1.83 -0.75
CA ALA A 45 -4.40 -1.38 -0.95
C ALA A 45 -3.55 -1.30 0.33
N GLN A 46 -3.77 -2.21 1.29
CA GLN A 46 -2.90 -2.35 2.46
C GLN A 46 -1.69 -3.26 2.18
N ALA A 47 -0.56 -2.96 2.82
CA ALA A 47 0.63 -3.80 2.78
C ALA A 47 0.37 -5.16 3.46
N THR A 48 0.91 -6.25 2.90
CA THR A 48 0.71 -7.63 3.40
C THR A 48 1.11 -7.77 4.87
N SER A 49 2.16 -7.06 5.31
CA SER A 49 2.59 -7.07 6.70
C SER A 49 1.53 -6.52 7.67
N ASP A 50 0.77 -5.50 7.27
CA ASP A 50 -0.27 -4.89 8.11
C ASP A 50 -1.58 -5.66 8.03
N VAL A 51 -1.92 -6.24 6.87
CA VAL A 51 -2.99 -7.23 6.74
C VAL A 51 -2.71 -8.43 7.65
N GLN A 52 -1.52 -9.02 7.59
CA GLN A 52 -1.12 -10.17 8.40
C GLN A 52 -1.15 -9.88 9.90
N LYS A 53 -0.66 -8.72 10.36
CA LYS A 53 -0.79 -8.26 11.75
C LYS A 53 -2.24 -8.12 12.18
N THR A 54 -3.13 -7.72 11.27
CA THR A 54 -4.56 -7.51 11.56
C THR A 54 -5.31 -8.84 11.64
N LEU A 55 -5.07 -9.76 10.71
CA LEU A 55 -5.64 -11.10 10.73
C LEU A 55 -5.16 -11.92 11.94
N ARG A 56 -3.89 -11.79 12.36
CA ARG A 56 -3.38 -12.42 13.59
C ARG A 56 -4.02 -11.84 14.86
N ARG A 57 -4.27 -10.53 14.91
CA ARG A 57 -4.99 -9.89 16.02
C ARG A 57 -6.45 -10.34 16.08
N LEU A 58 -7.11 -10.51 14.93
CA LEU A 58 -8.43 -11.13 14.86
C LEU A 58 -8.38 -12.58 15.38
N ALA A 59 -7.49 -13.44 14.86
CA ALA A 59 -7.37 -14.82 15.33
C ALA A 59 -7.19 -14.91 16.86
N ALA A 60 -6.34 -14.05 17.45
CA ALA A 60 -6.15 -13.97 18.90
C ALA A 60 -7.42 -13.47 19.65
N GLN A 61 -8.11 -12.44 19.13
CA GLN A 61 -9.35 -11.91 19.71
C GLN A 61 -10.47 -12.97 19.79
N TYR A 62 -10.51 -13.89 18.82
CA TYR A 62 -11.47 -15.00 18.76
C TYR A 62 -10.93 -16.28 19.43
N GLY A 63 -9.92 -16.18 20.31
CA GLY A 63 -9.42 -17.29 21.12
C GLY A 63 -8.59 -18.34 20.37
N ARG A 64 -8.15 -18.05 19.14
CA ARG A 64 -7.38 -18.95 18.28
C ARG A 64 -6.03 -18.33 17.83
N PRO A 65 -5.14 -17.96 18.77
CA PRO A 65 -3.81 -17.41 18.44
C PRO A 65 -2.87 -18.43 17.77
N ASP A 66 -3.25 -19.71 17.76
CA ASP A 66 -2.56 -20.83 17.12
C ASP A 66 -2.73 -20.87 15.57
N LEU A 67 -3.70 -20.13 15.02
CA LEU A 67 -3.91 -20.05 13.58
C LEU A 67 -2.73 -19.35 12.89
N ARG A 68 -2.03 -20.08 12.04
CA ARG A 68 -0.90 -19.53 11.29
C ARG A 68 -1.40 -18.86 10.02
N VAL A 69 -1.47 -17.54 10.07
CA VAL A 69 -1.85 -16.70 8.92
C VAL A 69 -0.61 -16.22 8.17
N PHE A 70 -0.61 -16.48 6.86
CA PHE A 70 0.36 -15.99 5.88
C PHE A 70 -0.37 -15.18 4.79
N VAL A 71 0.19 -14.03 4.42
CA VAL A 71 -0.43 -13.11 3.45
C VAL A 71 0.53 -12.79 2.31
N LEU A 72 0.10 -13.06 1.08
CA LEU A 72 0.76 -12.68 -0.17
C LEU A 72 -0.11 -11.65 -0.93
N PRO A 73 0.41 -10.97 -1.97
CA PRO A 73 -0.36 -9.94 -2.67
C PRO A 73 -1.65 -10.46 -3.33
N THR A 74 -1.68 -11.73 -3.74
CA THR A 74 -2.77 -12.36 -4.50
C THR A 74 -3.48 -13.48 -3.75
N LEU A 75 -3.07 -13.82 -2.52
CA LEU A 75 -3.73 -14.85 -1.71
C LEU A 75 -3.47 -14.70 -0.21
N VAL A 76 -4.36 -15.28 0.59
CA VAL A 76 -4.22 -15.44 2.05
C VAL A 76 -4.28 -16.92 2.38
N MET A 77 -3.35 -17.41 3.19
CA MET A 77 -3.33 -18.78 3.69
C MET A 77 -3.57 -18.79 5.19
N VAL A 78 -4.39 -19.74 5.64
CA VAL A 78 -4.67 -19.98 7.06
C VAL A 78 -4.47 -21.46 7.34
N GLU A 79 -3.46 -21.80 8.13
CA GLU A 79 -3.18 -23.16 8.59
C GLU A 79 -3.74 -23.34 10.01
N ASP A 80 -4.62 -24.33 10.17
CA ASP A 80 -5.17 -24.79 11.45
C ASP A 80 -4.28 -25.90 12.03
N SER A 81 -3.36 -25.50 12.91
CA SER A 81 -2.34 -26.39 13.49
C SER A 81 -2.87 -27.34 14.57
N GLN A 82 -4.12 -27.21 14.99
CA GLN A 82 -4.79 -28.14 15.93
C GLN A 82 -5.42 -29.34 15.23
N LYS A 83 -5.56 -29.32 13.90
CA LYS A 83 -6.04 -30.47 13.12
C LYS A 83 -4.89 -31.38 12.73
N THR A 84 -5.16 -32.68 12.72
CA THR A 84 -4.20 -33.71 12.31
C THR A 84 -4.81 -34.54 11.17
N PRO A 85 -4.28 -34.46 9.93
CA PRO A 85 -3.21 -33.56 9.47
C PRO A 85 -3.63 -32.08 9.51
N ALA A 86 -2.65 -31.18 9.54
CA ALA A 86 -2.88 -29.73 9.56
C ALA A 86 -3.69 -29.30 8.34
N ALA A 87 -4.78 -28.55 8.56
CA ALA A 87 -5.67 -28.12 7.51
C ALA A 87 -5.31 -26.70 7.04
N THR A 88 -4.84 -26.58 5.80
CA THR A 88 -4.53 -25.29 5.18
C THR A 88 -5.68 -24.86 4.26
N ALA A 89 -6.30 -23.73 4.59
CA ALA A 89 -7.24 -23.04 3.71
C ALA A 89 -6.52 -21.94 2.92
N ILE A 90 -6.86 -21.79 1.64
CA ILE A 90 -6.31 -20.77 0.74
C ILE A 90 -7.46 -19.91 0.21
N PHE A 91 -7.30 -18.60 0.30
CA PHE A 91 -8.29 -17.61 -0.11
C PHE A 91 -7.66 -16.68 -1.15
N PRO A 92 -8.09 -16.74 -2.43
CA PRO A 92 -7.56 -15.86 -3.47
C PRO A 92 -7.96 -14.40 -3.22
N ALA A 93 -7.10 -13.47 -3.63
CA ALA A 93 -7.34 -12.03 -3.64
C ALA A 93 -7.42 -11.51 -5.08
N GLU A 94 -8.37 -12.07 -5.83
CA GLU A 94 -8.55 -11.84 -7.28
C GLU A 94 -9.56 -10.74 -7.61
N ASP A 95 -10.35 -10.26 -6.64
CA ASP A 95 -11.49 -9.34 -6.83
C ASP A 95 -11.14 -7.91 -7.26
N GLY A 96 -9.86 -7.60 -7.47
CA GLY A 96 -9.36 -6.27 -7.85
C GLY A 96 -9.32 -5.23 -6.72
N ASP A 97 -8.98 -3.99 -7.08
CA ASP A 97 -8.91 -2.88 -6.13
C ASP A 97 -10.31 -2.47 -5.66
N LEU A 98 -10.51 -2.35 -4.34
CA LEU A 98 -11.75 -1.88 -3.75
C LEU A 98 -11.90 -0.36 -3.90
N ARG A 99 -13.16 0.07 -4.04
CA ARG A 99 -13.53 1.49 -3.95
C ARG A 99 -13.23 2.05 -2.56
N LEU A 100 -13.10 3.37 -2.41
CA LEU A 100 -12.80 4.00 -1.13
C LEU A 100 -13.96 3.90 -0.11
N ASP A 101 -15.22 3.81 -0.54
CA ASP A 101 -16.35 3.47 0.34
C ASP A 101 -16.25 2.02 0.84
N GLN A 102 -15.90 1.08 -0.03
CA GLN A 102 -15.70 -0.32 0.34
C GLN A 102 -14.50 -0.47 1.29
N ALA A 103 -13.36 0.12 0.99
CA ALA A 103 -12.20 0.11 1.88
C ALA A 103 -12.52 0.72 3.26
N ALA A 104 -13.32 1.79 3.33
CA ALA A 104 -13.81 2.35 4.59
C ALA A 104 -14.65 1.37 5.41
N ALA A 105 -15.53 0.64 4.73
CA ALA A 105 -16.44 -0.30 5.36
C ALA A 105 -15.70 -1.57 5.83
N VAL A 106 -14.77 -2.13 5.04
CA VAL A 106 -13.91 -3.25 5.49
C VAL A 106 -13.15 -2.88 6.77
N ASP A 107 -12.53 -1.70 6.80
CA ASP A 107 -11.80 -1.19 7.96
C ASP A 107 -12.72 -0.86 9.16
N HIS A 108 -13.99 -0.51 8.92
CA HIS A 108 -15.00 -0.41 9.98
C HIS A 108 -15.37 -1.78 10.55
N ILE A 109 -15.71 -2.76 9.70
CA ILE A 109 -16.05 -4.14 10.06
C ILE A 109 -14.93 -4.76 10.90
N VAL A 110 -13.68 -4.64 10.44
CA VAL A 110 -12.50 -5.13 11.16
C VAL A 110 -12.35 -4.48 12.55
N ARG A 111 -12.61 -3.17 12.68
CA ARG A 111 -12.60 -2.50 13.98
C ARG A 111 -13.70 -2.97 14.93
N VAL A 112 -14.89 -3.24 14.41
CA VAL A 112 -16.03 -3.74 15.21
C VAL A 112 -15.74 -5.16 15.67
N ALA A 113 -15.35 -6.06 14.76
CA ALA A 113 -14.94 -7.43 15.08
C ALA A 113 -13.81 -7.48 16.14
N LEU A 114 -12.78 -6.62 16.02
CA LEU A 114 -11.68 -6.53 17.00
C LEU A 114 -12.09 -5.98 18.38
N ARG A 115 -13.22 -5.28 18.51
CA ARG A 115 -13.66 -4.64 19.77
C ARG A 115 -14.80 -5.39 20.45
N GLU A 116 -15.74 -5.89 19.65
CA GLU A 116 -17.04 -6.37 20.10
C GLU A 116 -17.19 -7.88 19.92
N GLY A 117 -16.29 -8.54 19.16
CA GLY A 117 -16.32 -10.00 18.97
C GLY A 117 -17.51 -10.48 18.14
N THR A 118 -17.87 -9.74 17.08
CA THR A 118 -18.98 -10.04 16.15
C THR A 118 -18.93 -11.47 15.63
N ASP A 119 -20.08 -12.12 15.46
CA ASP A 119 -20.16 -13.49 14.91
C ASP A 119 -19.41 -13.61 13.56
N PRO A 120 -18.43 -14.53 13.41
CA PRO A 120 -17.70 -14.74 12.17
C PRO A 120 -18.59 -14.98 10.95
N ALA A 121 -19.74 -15.66 11.10
CA ALA A 121 -20.66 -15.89 9.99
C ALA A 121 -21.32 -14.59 9.51
N GLN A 122 -21.72 -13.71 10.44
CA GLN A 122 -22.22 -12.37 10.14
C GLN A 122 -21.17 -11.53 9.41
N VAL A 123 -19.92 -11.55 9.86
CA VAL A 123 -18.83 -10.78 9.23
C VAL A 123 -18.54 -11.25 7.80
N VAL A 124 -18.59 -12.56 7.53
CA VAL A 124 -18.48 -13.11 6.16
C VAL A 124 -19.62 -12.61 5.28
N ALA A 125 -20.86 -12.62 5.79
CA ALA A 125 -22.02 -12.14 5.06
C ALA A 125 -21.94 -10.64 4.73
N GLU A 126 -21.50 -9.81 5.69
CA GLU A 126 -21.35 -8.37 5.53
C GLU A 126 -20.27 -8.02 4.49
N ILE A 127 -19.12 -8.70 4.50
CA ILE A 127 -18.08 -8.55 3.46
C ILE A 127 -18.61 -8.98 2.08
N ALA A 128 -19.39 -10.06 2.00
CA ALA A 128 -19.98 -10.54 0.75
C ALA A 128 -21.08 -9.60 0.21
N GLU A 129 -21.85 -8.93 1.07
CA GLU A 129 -22.77 -7.86 0.68
C GLU A 129 -22.00 -6.61 0.21
N LEU A 130 -20.98 -6.19 0.95
CA LEU A 130 -20.16 -5.02 0.64
C LEU A 130 -19.49 -5.12 -0.74
N LYS A 131 -18.97 -6.30 -1.11
CA LYS A 131 -18.41 -6.57 -2.45
C LYS A 131 -19.45 -6.40 -3.57
N ARG A 132 -20.73 -6.66 -3.30
CA ARG A 132 -21.86 -6.51 -4.25
C ARG A 132 -22.48 -5.11 -4.25
N SER A 133 -22.06 -4.20 -3.37
CA SER A 133 -22.61 -2.84 -3.28
C SER A 133 -22.37 -2.01 -4.55
N THR A 134 -23.37 -1.23 -4.96
CA THR A 134 -23.28 -0.37 -6.15
C THR A 134 -22.47 0.90 -5.89
N PRO A 135 -21.67 1.41 -6.86
CA PRO A 135 -20.92 2.65 -6.70
C PRO A 135 -21.84 3.87 -6.51
N ARG A 136 -21.57 4.67 -5.47
CA ARG A 136 -22.40 5.82 -5.06
C ARG A 136 -22.68 6.83 -6.18
N PHE A 137 -21.72 7.08 -7.06
CA PHE A 137 -21.85 8.09 -8.12
C PHE A 137 -22.08 7.50 -9.52
N GLY A 138 -22.21 6.16 -9.61
CA GLY A 138 -22.45 5.45 -10.87
C GLY A 138 -21.40 5.73 -11.97
N PRO A 139 -21.74 5.41 -13.24
CA PRO A 139 -20.83 5.59 -14.37
C PRO A 139 -20.43 7.06 -14.63
N LEU A 140 -21.35 8.01 -14.45
CA LEU A 140 -21.07 9.43 -14.65
C LEU A 140 -20.07 9.97 -13.61
N GLY A 141 -20.12 9.47 -12.37
CA GLY A 141 -19.12 9.77 -11.35
C GLY A 141 -17.72 9.29 -11.71
N VAL A 142 -17.61 8.10 -12.33
CA VAL A 142 -16.33 7.59 -12.84
C VAL A 142 -15.79 8.49 -13.95
N ILE A 143 -16.61 8.87 -14.94
CA ILE A 143 -16.18 9.72 -16.06
C ILE A 143 -15.77 11.13 -15.59
N LEU A 144 -16.63 11.79 -14.81
CA LEU A 144 -16.35 13.14 -14.29
C LEU A 144 -15.19 13.14 -13.29
N GLY A 145 -15.12 12.13 -12.42
CA GLY A 145 -14.03 11.93 -11.48
C GLY A 145 -12.70 11.71 -12.18
N HIS A 146 -12.64 10.84 -13.18
CA HIS A 146 -11.45 10.59 -13.98
C HIS A 146 -11.02 11.84 -14.77
N THR A 147 -11.97 12.60 -15.31
CA THR A 147 -11.71 13.89 -15.97
C THR A 147 -11.06 14.89 -15.01
N LEU A 148 -11.57 14.99 -13.77
CA LEU A 148 -11.03 15.84 -12.72
C LEU A 148 -9.65 15.37 -12.23
N LEU A 149 -9.41 14.05 -12.15
CA LEU A 149 -8.09 13.50 -11.86
C LEU A 149 -7.10 13.88 -12.98
N SER A 150 -7.45 13.67 -14.25
CA SER A 150 -6.60 14.02 -15.40
C SER A 150 -6.21 15.51 -15.42
N VAL A 151 -7.19 16.41 -15.26
CA VAL A 151 -6.92 17.86 -15.15
C VAL A 151 -6.11 18.19 -13.90
N GLY A 152 -6.42 17.55 -12.77
CA GLY A 152 -5.77 17.80 -11.49
C GLY A 152 -4.29 17.39 -11.47
N PHE A 153 -3.98 16.18 -11.94
CA PHE A 153 -2.61 15.71 -12.11
C PHE A 153 -1.87 16.45 -13.22
N GLY A 154 -2.55 16.85 -14.30
CA GLY A 154 -1.98 17.73 -15.33
C GLY A 154 -1.48 19.04 -14.73
N LEU A 155 -2.32 19.71 -13.92
CA LEU A 155 -1.95 20.93 -13.19
C LEU A 155 -0.83 20.75 -12.14
N VAL A 156 -0.52 19.52 -11.71
CA VAL A 156 0.60 19.23 -10.79
C VAL A 156 1.88 18.88 -11.56
N ILE A 157 1.77 18.16 -12.68
CA ILE A 157 2.91 17.60 -13.43
C ILE A 157 3.41 18.54 -14.54
N ASN A 158 2.49 19.13 -15.31
CA ASN A 158 2.78 20.07 -16.40
C ASN A 158 1.66 21.12 -16.45
N PRO A 159 1.76 22.20 -15.65
CA PRO A 159 0.71 23.22 -15.52
C PRO A 159 0.68 24.17 -16.73
N THR A 160 0.35 23.65 -17.91
CA THR A 160 0.38 24.37 -19.19
C THR A 160 -1.04 24.76 -19.64
N VAL A 161 -1.24 26.03 -20.00
CA VAL A 161 -2.57 26.57 -20.40
C VAL A 161 -3.15 25.81 -21.60
N THR A 162 -2.33 25.59 -22.63
CA THR A 162 -2.73 24.92 -23.87
C THR A 162 -3.00 23.42 -23.68
N ALA A 163 -2.49 22.81 -22.61
CA ALA A 163 -2.70 21.41 -22.26
C ALA A 163 -4.04 21.17 -21.53
N LEU A 164 -4.62 22.19 -20.88
CA LEU A 164 -5.86 22.04 -20.10
C LEU A 164 -7.05 21.44 -20.87
N PRO A 165 -7.38 21.87 -22.10
CA PRO A 165 -8.45 21.25 -22.89
C PRO A 165 -8.14 19.78 -23.22
N VAL A 166 -6.86 19.45 -23.40
CA VAL A 166 -6.39 18.09 -23.70
C VAL A 166 -6.65 17.18 -22.50
N TYR A 167 -6.29 17.62 -21.29
CA TYR A 167 -6.54 16.86 -20.06
C TYR A 167 -8.04 16.62 -19.80
N VAL A 168 -8.91 17.58 -20.15
CA VAL A 168 -10.37 17.41 -20.09
C VAL A 168 -10.84 16.35 -21.08
N VAL A 169 -10.46 16.49 -22.37
CA VAL A 169 -10.95 15.59 -23.44
C VAL A 169 -10.43 14.16 -23.24
N LEU A 170 -9.13 13.98 -23.03
CA LEU A 170 -8.56 12.65 -22.80
C LEU A 170 -9.05 12.05 -21.47
N GLY A 171 -9.16 12.87 -20.41
CA GLY A 171 -9.70 12.43 -19.13
C GLY A 171 -11.13 11.90 -19.25
N ALA A 172 -11.97 12.54 -20.06
CA ALA A 172 -13.33 12.07 -20.36
C ALA A 172 -13.33 10.79 -21.21
N ILE A 173 -12.51 10.72 -22.27
CA ILE A 173 -12.38 9.54 -23.13
C ILE A 173 -11.95 8.32 -22.31
N VAL A 174 -10.90 8.44 -21.49
CA VAL A 174 -10.43 7.34 -20.63
C VAL A 174 -11.47 7.00 -19.56
N GLY A 175 -12.17 7.98 -18.99
CA GLY A 175 -13.28 7.74 -18.08
C GLY A 175 -14.40 6.90 -18.72
N VAL A 176 -14.73 7.14 -20.00
CA VAL A 176 -15.70 6.34 -20.77
C VAL A 176 -15.15 4.93 -21.03
N ILE A 177 -13.88 4.80 -21.39
CA ILE A 177 -13.22 3.50 -21.58
C ILE A 177 -13.28 2.67 -20.29
N LEU A 178 -12.97 3.25 -19.12
CA LEU A 178 -13.04 2.59 -17.81
C LEU A 178 -14.48 2.16 -17.44
N VAL A 179 -15.50 2.89 -17.89
CA VAL A 179 -16.91 2.50 -17.71
C VAL A 179 -17.33 1.38 -18.64
N LEU A 180 -16.79 1.31 -19.86
CA LEU A 180 -17.22 0.37 -20.90
C LEU A 180 -16.47 -0.97 -20.86
N ALA A 181 -15.14 -0.93 -20.74
CA ALA A 181 -14.26 -2.07 -20.91
C ALA A 181 -14.52 -3.26 -19.95
N PRO A 182 -14.88 -3.08 -18.65
CA PRO A 182 -15.17 -4.21 -17.76
C PRO A 182 -16.33 -5.11 -18.20
N ARG A 183 -17.14 -4.70 -19.19
CA ARG A 183 -18.19 -5.55 -19.79
C ARG A 183 -17.64 -6.65 -20.71
N ALA A 184 -16.36 -6.62 -21.06
CA ALA A 184 -15.73 -7.61 -21.94
C ALA A 184 -14.45 -8.16 -21.29
N ALA A 185 -14.51 -9.36 -20.71
CA ALA A 185 -13.42 -9.96 -19.94
C ALA A 185 -12.07 -9.99 -20.69
N THR A 186 -12.09 -10.26 -22.01
CA THR A 186 -10.89 -10.27 -22.86
C THR A 186 -10.24 -8.89 -23.01
N LEU A 187 -11.02 -7.81 -23.01
CA LEU A 187 -10.49 -6.45 -23.16
C LEU A 187 -9.74 -5.99 -21.91
N SER A 188 -10.17 -6.40 -20.72
CA SER A 188 -9.56 -5.99 -19.43
C SER A 188 -8.05 -6.26 -19.34
N LEU A 189 -7.55 -7.34 -19.97
CA LEU A 189 -6.14 -7.72 -19.96
C LEU A 189 -5.25 -6.78 -20.82
N ILE A 190 -5.78 -6.31 -21.94
CA ILE A 190 -5.05 -5.46 -22.92
C ILE A 190 -5.39 -3.97 -22.72
N LEU A 191 -6.41 -3.67 -21.90
CA LEU A 191 -6.96 -2.34 -21.67
C LEU A 191 -5.91 -1.24 -21.42
N PRO A 192 -4.87 -1.43 -20.58
CA PRO A 192 -3.87 -0.38 -20.36
C PRO A 192 -3.12 -0.04 -21.66
N VAL A 193 -2.65 -1.06 -22.39
CA VAL A 193 -1.91 -0.91 -23.67
C VAL A 193 -2.78 -0.23 -24.71
N PHE A 194 -4.01 -0.74 -24.90
CA PHE A 194 -4.95 -0.22 -25.89
C PHE A 194 -5.33 1.22 -25.59
N THR A 195 -5.58 1.55 -24.31
CA THR A 195 -5.93 2.92 -23.92
C THR A 195 -4.76 3.87 -24.14
N ALA A 196 -3.54 3.48 -23.74
CA ALA A 196 -2.32 4.25 -23.98
C ALA A 196 -2.10 4.51 -25.48
N PHE A 197 -2.20 3.48 -26.31
CA PHE A 197 -2.15 3.61 -27.77
C PHE A 197 -3.21 4.58 -28.30
N ALA A 198 -4.48 4.40 -27.93
CA ALA A 198 -5.59 5.20 -28.43
C ALA A 198 -5.45 6.69 -28.06
N VAL A 199 -5.13 7.02 -26.80
CA VAL A 199 -4.96 8.43 -26.41
C VAL A 199 -3.71 9.04 -27.02
N THR A 200 -2.61 8.31 -27.14
CA THR A 200 -1.40 8.81 -27.80
C THR A 200 -1.62 9.07 -29.28
N LEU A 201 -2.34 8.19 -29.98
CA LEU A 201 -2.72 8.36 -31.38
C LEU A 201 -3.61 9.60 -31.57
N ILE A 202 -4.63 9.79 -30.72
CA ILE A 202 -5.50 10.97 -30.72
C ILE A 202 -4.69 12.26 -30.49
N VAL A 203 -3.80 12.27 -29.49
CA VAL A 203 -2.96 13.44 -29.22
C VAL A 203 -2.05 13.76 -30.40
N SER A 204 -1.39 12.74 -30.96
CA SER A 204 -0.39 12.93 -32.01
C SER A 204 -1.00 13.40 -33.33
N LEU A 205 -2.19 12.90 -33.69
CA LEU A 205 -2.86 13.25 -34.94
C LEU A 205 -3.73 14.52 -34.85
N VAL A 206 -4.46 14.72 -33.74
CA VAL A 206 -5.51 15.75 -33.64
C VAL A 206 -5.09 16.94 -32.79
N VAL A 207 -4.40 16.69 -31.68
CA VAL A 207 -4.12 17.71 -30.67
C VAL A 207 -2.81 18.43 -30.93
N ARG A 208 -1.76 17.71 -31.33
CA ARG A 208 -0.41 18.26 -31.54
C ARG A 208 -0.34 19.42 -32.54
N PRO A 209 -1.11 19.45 -33.66
CA PRO A 209 -1.15 20.63 -34.54
C PRO A 209 -1.69 21.91 -33.87
N LEU A 210 -2.41 21.77 -32.76
CA LEU A 210 -3.02 22.87 -31.98
C LEU A 210 -2.20 23.19 -30.72
N VAL A 211 -1.55 22.18 -30.13
CA VAL A 211 -0.83 22.25 -28.85
C VAL A 211 0.60 21.77 -29.06
N HIS A 212 1.54 22.72 -29.09
CA HIS A 212 2.97 22.50 -29.32
C HIS A 212 3.70 22.07 -28.02
N ASP A 213 3.19 21.04 -27.36
CA ASP A 213 3.76 20.44 -26.15
C ASP A 213 4.15 18.97 -26.40
N ASP A 214 4.88 18.36 -25.48
CA ASP A 214 5.31 16.97 -25.57
C ASP A 214 4.12 15.98 -25.43
N VAL A 215 4.08 14.99 -26.31
CA VAL A 215 2.99 14.02 -26.40
C VAL A 215 2.88 13.17 -25.12
N VAL A 216 4.02 12.75 -24.55
CA VAL A 216 4.04 11.93 -23.33
C VAL A 216 3.52 12.73 -22.13
N ARG A 217 3.91 14.00 -22.02
CA ARG A 217 3.42 14.94 -20.98
C ARG A 217 1.94 15.28 -21.11
N LEU A 218 1.40 15.34 -22.33
CA LEU A 218 -0.03 15.52 -22.57
C LEU A 218 -0.85 14.27 -22.22
N VAL A 219 -0.29 13.08 -22.46
CA VAL A 219 -0.96 11.79 -22.24
C VAL A 219 -0.89 11.31 -20.79
N ALA A 220 0.22 11.54 -20.08
CA ALA A 220 0.46 10.96 -18.75
C ALA A 220 -0.67 11.22 -17.72
N PRO A 221 -1.26 12.42 -17.59
CA PRO A 221 -2.34 12.67 -16.64
C PRO A 221 -3.63 11.92 -16.99
N ALA A 222 -3.91 11.68 -18.28
CA ALA A 222 -5.07 10.92 -18.72
C ALA A 222 -4.90 9.41 -18.52
N LEU A 223 -3.67 8.90 -18.39
CA LEU A 223 -3.39 7.50 -18.08
C LEU A 223 -3.22 7.25 -16.58
N VAL A 224 -3.45 8.24 -15.71
CA VAL A 224 -3.14 8.15 -14.28
C VAL A 224 -3.76 6.91 -13.61
N SER A 225 -5.03 6.58 -13.88
CA SER A 225 -5.68 5.39 -13.32
C SER A 225 -5.10 4.04 -13.79
N PHE A 226 -4.28 4.03 -14.84
CA PHE A 226 -3.51 2.85 -15.24
C PHE A 226 -2.11 2.79 -14.64
N LEU A 227 -1.58 3.89 -14.10
CA LEU A 227 -0.23 3.94 -13.54
C LEU A 227 -0.15 3.10 -12.24
N PRO A 228 0.80 2.16 -12.11
CA PRO A 228 0.97 1.33 -10.93
C PRO A 228 1.69 2.07 -9.78
N GLY A 229 1.48 3.39 -9.64
CA GLY A 229 2.19 4.22 -8.66
C GLY A 229 2.07 3.64 -7.26
N LEU A 230 0.84 3.54 -6.75
CA LEU A 230 0.54 2.95 -5.43
C LEU A 230 1.10 1.52 -5.27
N THR A 231 1.08 0.70 -6.34
CA THR A 231 1.63 -0.66 -6.30
C THR A 231 3.14 -0.67 -6.11
N LEU A 232 3.88 0.20 -6.81
CA LEU A 232 5.33 0.39 -6.67
C LEU A 232 5.70 0.93 -5.28
N THR A 233 4.84 1.78 -4.71
CA THR A 233 4.99 2.34 -3.35
C THR A 233 4.84 1.28 -2.28
N ILE A 234 3.76 0.49 -2.34
CA ILE A 234 3.54 -0.64 -1.42
C ILE A 234 4.67 -1.66 -1.59
N ALA A 235 5.12 -1.93 -2.82
CA ALA A 235 6.25 -2.80 -3.09
C ALA A 235 7.54 -2.33 -2.39
N ALA A 236 7.88 -1.04 -2.51
CA ALA A 236 9.06 -0.48 -1.87
C ALA A 236 8.95 -0.52 -0.32
N VAL A 237 7.78 -0.20 0.25
CA VAL A 237 7.52 -0.35 1.69
C VAL A 237 7.70 -1.80 2.14
N GLU A 238 7.14 -2.76 1.41
CA GLU A 238 7.23 -4.18 1.72
C GLU A 238 8.67 -4.69 1.65
N LEU A 239 9.47 -4.25 0.67
CA LEU A 239 10.90 -4.54 0.61
C LEU A 239 11.64 -3.97 1.84
N THR A 240 11.39 -2.71 2.23
CA THR A 240 11.99 -2.12 3.45
C THR A 240 11.53 -2.80 4.74
N ALA A 241 10.33 -3.39 4.75
CA ALA A 241 9.76 -4.14 5.88
C ALA A 241 10.08 -5.66 5.85
N GLY A 242 11.03 -6.08 5.02
CA GLY A 242 11.47 -7.49 4.92
C GLY A 242 10.45 -8.45 4.29
N GLN A 243 9.35 -7.94 3.71
CA GLN A 243 8.34 -8.74 3.00
C GLN A 243 8.78 -8.99 1.55
N ILE A 244 9.94 -9.66 1.38
CA ILE A 244 10.65 -9.78 0.10
C ILE A 244 9.75 -10.31 -1.02
N ILE A 245 8.99 -11.39 -0.77
CA ILE A 245 8.12 -12.02 -1.80
C ILE A 245 7.01 -11.07 -2.25
N ALA A 246 6.34 -10.40 -1.31
CA ALA A 246 5.24 -9.48 -1.61
C ALA A 246 5.74 -8.21 -2.33
N GLY A 247 6.84 -7.64 -1.82
CA GLY A 247 7.48 -6.47 -2.40
C GLY A 247 8.01 -6.72 -3.81
N ALA A 248 8.76 -7.81 -4.03
CA ALA A 248 9.32 -8.15 -5.33
C ALA A 248 8.23 -8.43 -6.38
N SER A 249 7.18 -9.19 -6.02
CA SER A 249 6.10 -9.51 -6.96
C SER A 249 5.28 -8.28 -7.35
N ARG A 250 4.96 -7.38 -6.40
CA ARG A 250 4.33 -6.08 -6.71
C ARG A 250 5.23 -5.16 -7.53
N LEU A 251 6.54 -5.13 -7.26
CA LEU A 251 7.51 -4.33 -8.02
C LEU A 251 7.58 -4.80 -9.48
N VAL A 252 7.72 -6.11 -9.71
CA VAL A 252 7.75 -6.71 -11.06
C VAL A 252 6.44 -6.47 -11.80
N PHE A 253 5.28 -6.65 -11.14
CA PHE A 253 3.98 -6.32 -11.73
C PHE A 253 3.85 -4.84 -12.12
N GLY A 254 4.33 -3.93 -11.27
CA GLY A 254 4.36 -2.49 -11.55
C GLY A 254 5.25 -2.15 -12.75
N ILE A 255 6.46 -2.71 -12.81
CA ILE A 255 7.39 -2.52 -13.95
C ILE A 255 6.76 -3.06 -15.24
N ALA A 256 6.18 -4.25 -15.22
CA ALA A 256 5.51 -4.84 -16.38
C ALA A 256 4.33 -3.96 -16.86
N ARG A 257 3.52 -3.43 -15.94
CA ARG A 257 2.40 -2.53 -16.26
C ARG A 257 2.87 -1.18 -16.82
N LEU A 258 4.00 -0.64 -16.34
CA LEU A 258 4.64 0.55 -16.95
C LEU A 258 5.17 0.26 -18.36
N ALA A 259 5.84 -0.88 -18.57
CA ALA A 259 6.35 -1.28 -19.88
C ALA A 259 5.22 -1.47 -20.92
N LEU A 260 4.10 -2.08 -20.49
CA LEU A 260 2.89 -2.23 -21.32
C LEU A 260 2.28 -0.87 -21.71
N LEU A 261 2.22 0.09 -20.78
CA LEU A 261 1.75 1.45 -21.07
C LEU A 261 2.70 2.17 -22.03
N ALA A 262 4.02 2.14 -21.77
CA ALA A 262 5.02 2.77 -22.61
C ALA A 262 5.06 2.16 -24.03
N PHE A 263 4.85 0.85 -24.17
CA PHE A 263 4.67 0.20 -25.47
C PHE A 263 3.45 0.73 -26.23
N GLY A 264 2.32 0.94 -25.53
CA GLY A 264 1.13 1.57 -26.12
C GLY A 264 1.41 2.99 -26.64
N VAL A 265 2.10 3.81 -25.83
CA VAL A 265 2.55 5.16 -26.25
C VAL A 265 3.48 5.10 -27.46
N PHE A 266 4.51 4.25 -27.41
CA PHE A 266 5.45 4.06 -28.50
C PHE A 266 4.75 3.66 -29.80
N ALA A 267 3.84 2.68 -29.75
CA ALA A 267 3.03 2.27 -30.90
C ALA A 267 2.12 3.40 -31.42
N GLY A 268 1.57 4.25 -30.54
CA GLY A 268 0.77 5.40 -30.95
C GLY A 268 1.59 6.46 -31.69
N MET A 269 2.81 6.74 -31.20
CA MET A 269 3.74 7.69 -31.83
C MET A 269 4.30 7.18 -33.15
N THR A 270 4.66 5.89 -33.27
CA THR A 270 5.18 5.33 -34.53
C THR A 270 4.14 5.34 -35.64
N VAL A 271 2.86 5.09 -35.32
CA VAL A 271 1.75 5.17 -36.29
C VAL A 271 1.46 6.62 -36.72
N ALA A 272 1.55 7.59 -35.80
CA ALA A 272 1.31 9.00 -36.11
C ALA A 272 2.52 9.71 -36.78
N GLY A 273 3.70 9.11 -36.71
CA GLY A 273 4.97 9.72 -37.12
C GLY A 273 5.58 10.62 -36.04
N THR A 274 6.88 10.91 -36.18
CA THR A 274 7.69 11.62 -35.18
C THR A 274 8.13 13.03 -35.62
N PRO A 275 7.26 14.07 -35.56
CA PRO A 275 7.69 15.46 -35.71
C PRO A 275 8.57 15.95 -34.55
N THR A 276 9.36 16.98 -34.81
CA THR A 276 10.18 17.74 -33.83
C THR A 276 9.35 18.68 -32.94
N VAL A 277 9.84 18.97 -31.73
CA VAL A 277 9.27 19.94 -30.79
C VAL A 277 10.01 21.28 -30.95
N THR A 278 9.28 22.40 -31.01
CA THR A 278 9.87 23.71 -31.40
C THR A 278 9.50 24.88 -30.47
N SER A 279 8.67 24.69 -29.44
CA SER A 279 8.30 25.78 -28.53
C SER A 279 8.16 25.33 -27.08
N THR A 280 8.66 26.15 -26.15
CA THR A 280 8.36 26.03 -24.72
C THR A 280 6.94 26.54 -24.45
N PRO A 281 6.01 25.74 -23.89
CA PRO A 281 4.66 26.20 -23.60
C PRO A 281 4.61 27.29 -22.51
N SER A 282 3.55 28.10 -22.51
CA SER A 282 3.30 29.04 -21.42
C SER A 282 2.82 28.30 -20.17
N GLN A 283 3.71 28.17 -19.20
CA GLN A 283 3.39 27.63 -17.89
C GLN A 283 2.52 28.60 -17.08
N LEU A 284 1.55 28.05 -16.36
CA LEU A 284 0.80 28.73 -15.31
C LEU A 284 1.71 28.97 -14.10
N GLY A 285 1.38 29.99 -13.31
CA GLY A 285 2.11 30.30 -12.08
C GLY A 285 1.93 29.24 -10.97
N GLU A 286 2.67 29.42 -9.88
CA GLU A 286 2.78 28.50 -8.73
C GLU A 286 1.44 28.17 -8.03
N TRP A 287 0.36 28.88 -8.34
CA TRP A 287 -1.00 28.55 -7.87
C TRP A 287 -1.57 27.29 -8.54
N ALA A 288 -1.10 26.91 -9.73
CA ALA A 288 -1.68 25.86 -10.54
C ALA A 288 -1.69 24.47 -9.87
N PRO A 289 -0.58 23.98 -9.26
CA PRO A 289 -0.59 22.72 -8.53
C PRO A 289 -1.58 22.67 -7.37
N TRP A 290 -1.85 23.79 -6.68
CA TRP A 290 -2.83 23.86 -5.59
C TRP A 290 -4.28 23.70 -6.09
N VAL A 291 -4.60 24.32 -7.23
CA VAL A 291 -5.87 24.08 -7.93
C VAL A 291 -5.92 22.64 -8.46
N GLY A 292 -4.78 22.10 -8.91
CA GLY A 292 -4.61 20.69 -9.25
C GLY A 292 -4.99 19.77 -8.10
N ILE A 293 -4.46 19.99 -6.90
CA ILE A 293 -4.75 19.23 -5.68
C ILE A 293 -6.24 19.29 -5.31
N ALA A 294 -6.88 20.46 -5.41
CA ALA A 294 -8.32 20.60 -5.19
C ALA A 294 -9.14 19.77 -6.21
N ARG A 295 -8.72 19.76 -7.49
CA ARG A 295 -9.32 18.94 -8.55
C ARG A 295 -9.09 17.44 -8.32
N VAL A 296 -7.89 17.04 -7.89
CA VAL A 296 -7.55 15.64 -7.54
C VAL A 296 -8.40 15.14 -6.38
N SER A 297 -8.60 15.94 -5.33
CA SER A 297 -9.45 15.57 -4.18
C SER A 297 -10.91 15.33 -4.58
N LEU A 298 -11.48 16.22 -5.41
CA LEU A 298 -12.83 16.03 -5.95
C LEU A 298 -12.89 14.85 -6.93
N GLY A 299 -11.84 14.68 -7.73
CA GLY A 299 -11.64 13.57 -8.65
C GLY A 299 -11.72 12.22 -7.95
N TYR A 300 -10.90 11.99 -6.91
CA TYR A 300 -10.95 10.77 -6.09
C TYR A 300 -12.31 10.57 -5.40
N THR A 301 -12.93 11.65 -4.94
CA THR A 301 -14.25 11.58 -4.29
C THR A 301 -15.29 10.97 -5.24
N LEU A 302 -15.31 11.38 -6.51
CA LEU A 302 -16.24 10.89 -7.52
C LEU A 302 -15.80 9.56 -8.14
N TYR A 303 -14.55 9.45 -8.60
CA TYR A 303 -13.98 8.31 -9.30
C TYR A 303 -13.99 7.05 -8.44
N SER A 304 -13.46 7.14 -7.21
CA SER A 304 -13.32 6.01 -6.30
C SER A 304 -14.46 5.91 -5.28
N SER A 305 -15.57 6.64 -5.48
CA SER A 305 -16.75 6.67 -4.61
C SER A 305 -16.42 6.86 -3.12
N ALA A 306 -15.71 7.93 -2.77
CA ALA A 306 -15.26 8.12 -1.40
C ALA A 306 -16.41 8.32 -0.38
N PRO A 307 -16.21 7.95 0.91
CA PRO A 307 -17.20 8.08 1.97
C PRO A 307 -17.76 9.51 2.11
N ARG A 308 -18.99 9.63 2.60
CA ARG A 308 -19.59 10.95 2.93
C ARG A 308 -18.70 11.69 3.94
N GLY A 309 -18.40 12.96 3.68
CA GLY A 309 -17.52 13.79 4.51
C GLY A 309 -16.01 13.64 4.24
N SER A 310 -15.57 12.67 3.44
CA SER A 310 -14.13 12.42 3.21
C SER A 310 -13.38 13.52 2.42
N LEU A 311 -14.08 14.30 1.59
CA LEU A 311 -13.45 15.26 0.65
C LEU A 311 -12.49 16.24 1.34
N VAL A 312 -12.87 16.82 2.48
CA VAL A 312 -12.03 17.79 3.20
C VAL A 312 -10.78 17.11 3.78
N TRP A 313 -10.89 15.84 4.17
CA TRP A 313 -9.80 15.05 4.74
C TRP A 313 -8.84 14.51 3.67
N ILE A 314 -9.37 14.14 2.49
CA ILE A 314 -8.57 13.83 1.30
C ILE A 314 -7.81 15.09 0.85
N LEU A 315 -8.48 16.24 0.79
CA LEU A 315 -7.83 17.53 0.47
C LEU A 315 -6.74 17.87 1.48
N TYR A 316 -7.01 17.74 2.78
CA TYR A 316 -6.03 17.91 3.85
C TYR A 316 -4.79 17.01 3.65
N ALA A 317 -4.99 15.71 3.41
CA ALA A 317 -3.89 14.77 3.21
C ALA A 317 -3.03 15.11 1.97
N LEU A 318 -3.66 15.49 0.86
CA LEU A 318 -2.98 15.91 -0.37
C LEU A 318 -2.21 17.24 -0.17
N VAL A 319 -2.81 18.22 0.50
CA VAL A 319 -2.17 19.51 0.84
C VAL A 319 -0.97 19.29 1.76
N VAL A 320 -1.11 18.48 2.82
CA VAL A 320 0.00 18.15 3.73
C VAL A 320 1.12 17.42 2.98
N ALA A 321 0.80 16.39 2.18
CA ALA A 321 1.77 15.65 1.38
C ALA A 321 2.58 16.58 0.46
N TYR A 322 1.89 17.41 -0.33
CA TYR A 322 2.54 18.32 -1.27
C TYR A 322 3.33 19.43 -0.58
N SER A 323 2.80 20.01 0.50
CA SER A 323 3.51 21.05 1.28
C SER A 323 4.80 20.50 1.90
N ALA A 324 4.75 19.29 2.46
CA ALA A 324 5.92 18.61 3.01
C ALA A 324 6.91 18.18 1.91
N GLN A 325 6.44 17.84 0.71
CA GLN A 325 7.30 17.56 -0.44
C GLN A 325 7.97 18.85 -0.98
N LEU A 326 7.27 19.98 -1.07
CA LEU A 326 7.87 21.28 -1.41
C LEU A 326 8.96 21.68 -0.39
N LEU A 327 8.68 21.53 0.90
CA LEU A 327 9.67 21.76 1.96
C LEU A 327 10.86 20.81 1.82
N GLY A 328 10.61 19.52 1.57
CA GLY A 328 11.66 18.53 1.32
C GLY A 328 12.51 18.86 0.09
N ASN A 329 11.91 19.37 -0.98
CA ASN A 329 12.65 19.82 -2.17
C ASN A 329 13.64 20.95 -1.86
N VAL A 330 13.27 21.89 -0.97
CA VAL A 330 14.17 22.97 -0.53
C VAL A 330 15.27 22.46 0.42
N LEU A 331 14.96 21.50 1.31
CA LEU A 331 15.89 21.04 2.35
C LEU A 331 16.86 19.94 1.89
N VAL A 332 16.39 18.98 1.09
CA VAL A 332 17.12 17.76 0.72
C VAL A 332 17.10 17.47 -0.79
N GLY A 333 16.55 18.38 -1.60
CA GLY A 333 16.48 18.26 -3.06
C GLY A 333 15.30 17.42 -3.56
N ALA A 334 15.05 17.49 -4.87
CA ALA A 334 13.89 16.88 -5.52
C ALA A 334 13.81 15.36 -5.33
N GLU A 335 14.95 14.65 -5.41
CA GLU A 335 15.03 13.19 -5.33
C GLU A 335 14.60 12.64 -3.95
N LEU A 336 14.92 13.38 -2.88
CA LEU A 336 14.57 13.02 -1.49
C LEU A 336 13.31 13.73 -0.98
N SER A 337 12.73 14.66 -1.74
CA SER A 337 11.52 15.42 -1.37
C SER A 337 10.36 14.52 -0.92
N GLY A 338 10.16 13.39 -1.59
CA GLY A 338 9.13 12.40 -1.26
C GLY A 338 9.33 11.70 0.09
N LEU A 339 10.56 11.63 0.62
CA LEU A 339 10.82 11.12 1.98
C LEU A 339 10.15 12.00 3.02
N ILE A 340 10.33 13.32 2.91
CA ILE A 340 9.74 14.30 3.84
C ILE A 340 8.21 14.31 3.69
N GLY A 341 7.71 14.29 2.45
CA GLY A 341 6.28 14.15 2.17
C GLY A 341 5.64 12.93 2.85
N ALA A 342 6.28 11.76 2.73
CA ALA A 342 5.82 10.51 3.33
C ALA A 342 5.91 10.53 4.87
N ALA A 343 7.04 11.00 5.41
CA ALA A 343 7.29 11.07 6.86
C ALA A 343 6.30 12.01 7.58
N VAL A 344 5.81 13.06 6.92
CA VAL A 344 4.84 14.01 7.48
C VAL A 344 3.40 13.55 7.26
N VAL A 345 3.03 13.05 6.07
CA VAL A 345 1.63 12.71 5.78
C VAL A 345 1.13 11.51 6.58
N VAL A 346 2.00 10.54 6.90
CA VAL A 346 1.63 9.38 7.73
C VAL A 346 1.11 9.78 9.11
N PRO A 347 1.88 10.47 9.99
CA PRO A 347 1.37 10.91 11.28
C PRO A 347 0.22 11.90 11.16
N ALA A 348 0.21 12.77 10.14
CA ALA A 348 -0.91 13.69 9.89
C ALA A 348 -2.24 12.96 9.61
N ALA A 349 -2.22 11.91 8.77
CA ALA A 349 -3.40 11.09 8.49
C ALA A 349 -3.87 10.30 9.73
N TYR A 350 -2.93 9.73 10.51
CA TYR A 350 -3.28 9.06 11.76
C TYR A 350 -3.83 10.01 12.82
N LEU A 351 -3.36 11.26 12.88
CA LEU A 351 -3.89 12.29 13.77
C LEU A 351 -5.29 12.74 13.33
N ALA A 352 -5.49 13.01 12.04
CA ALA A 352 -6.78 13.35 11.45
C ALA A 352 -7.84 12.27 11.71
N ALA A 353 -7.48 10.99 11.56
CA ALA A 353 -8.35 9.85 11.81
C ALA A 353 -8.82 9.69 13.28
N ARG A 354 -8.28 10.48 14.22
CA ARG A 354 -8.82 10.57 15.60
C ARG A 354 -10.10 11.41 15.69
N VAL A 355 -10.40 12.23 14.67
CA VAL A 355 -11.61 13.05 14.62
C VAL A 355 -12.79 12.20 14.17
N ARG A 356 -13.91 12.24 14.91
CA ARG A 356 -15.09 11.38 14.67
C ARG A 356 -15.71 11.47 13.27
N VAL A 357 -15.47 12.57 12.55
CA VAL A 357 -15.99 12.84 11.20
C VAL A 357 -14.96 12.49 10.12
N ALA A 358 -13.72 12.19 10.48
CA ALA A 358 -12.66 11.85 9.53
C ALA A 358 -12.83 10.42 8.99
N PRO A 359 -12.49 10.18 7.71
CA PRO A 359 -12.35 8.84 7.19
C PRO A 359 -11.17 8.10 7.84
N PRO A 360 -11.12 6.76 7.75
CA PRO A 360 -9.95 5.97 8.12
C PRO A 360 -8.64 6.50 7.54
N ALA A 361 -7.56 6.42 8.32
CA ALA A 361 -6.23 6.88 7.91
C ALA A 361 -5.77 6.26 6.58
N GLY A 362 -6.10 4.98 6.34
CA GLY A 362 -5.79 4.28 5.09
C GLY A 362 -6.31 5.02 3.85
N ILE A 363 -7.52 5.58 3.87
CA ILE A 363 -8.12 6.29 2.73
C ILE A 363 -7.34 7.57 2.40
N MET A 364 -7.00 8.35 3.43
CA MET A 364 -6.19 9.55 3.29
C MET A 364 -4.80 9.21 2.74
N LEU A 365 -4.20 8.12 3.23
CA LEU A 365 -2.89 7.65 2.79
C LEU A 365 -2.90 7.12 1.35
N THR A 366 -3.91 6.34 0.96
CA THR A 366 -4.08 5.89 -0.44
C THR A 366 -4.10 7.08 -1.39
N CYS A 367 -4.91 8.11 -1.13
CA CYS A 367 -4.95 9.32 -1.95
C CYS A 367 -3.63 10.11 -1.91
N ALA A 368 -3.00 10.24 -0.75
CA ALA A 368 -1.73 10.96 -0.61
C ALA A 368 -0.58 10.27 -1.36
N TYR A 369 -0.44 8.94 -1.25
CA TYR A 369 0.59 8.17 -1.94
C TYR A 369 0.45 8.30 -3.46
N TRP A 370 -0.77 8.30 -4.00
CA TRP A 370 -1.00 8.55 -5.42
C TRP A 370 -0.45 9.91 -5.90
N LEU A 371 -0.48 10.95 -5.06
CA LEU A 371 0.10 12.27 -5.38
C LEU A 371 1.62 12.29 -5.20
N LEU A 372 2.12 11.66 -4.14
CA LEU A 372 3.52 11.73 -3.73
C LEU A 372 4.46 10.96 -4.65
N VAL A 373 3.94 9.95 -5.35
CA VAL A 373 4.73 8.90 -5.97
C VAL A 373 5.04 9.24 -7.43
N PRO A 374 6.29 9.00 -7.88
CA PRO A 374 6.74 9.31 -9.24
C PRO A 374 6.14 8.36 -10.31
N GLY A 375 4.92 7.83 -10.13
CA GLY A 375 4.31 6.89 -11.08
C GLY A 375 4.17 7.47 -12.48
N ALA A 376 3.83 8.76 -12.58
CA ALA A 376 3.82 9.49 -13.84
C ALA A 376 5.23 9.78 -14.38
N MET A 377 6.19 10.13 -13.51
CA MET A 377 7.58 10.40 -13.92
C MET A 377 8.29 9.14 -14.42
N GLY A 378 8.06 7.99 -13.79
CA GLY A 378 8.56 6.68 -14.24
C GLY A 378 7.94 6.24 -15.57
N PHE A 379 6.63 6.46 -15.74
CA PHE A 379 5.98 6.26 -17.03
C PHE A 379 6.52 7.19 -18.13
N ILE A 380 6.73 8.46 -17.81
CA ILE A 380 7.36 9.44 -18.72
C ILE A 380 8.76 8.95 -19.10
N GLY A 381 9.63 8.65 -18.13
CA GLY A 381 11.00 8.20 -18.38
C GLY A 381 11.10 6.90 -19.20
N ILE A 382 10.21 5.92 -18.98
CA ILE A 382 10.18 4.68 -19.78
C ILE A 382 9.64 4.94 -21.20
N SER A 383 8.66 5.83 -21.35
CA SER A 383 8.12 6.21 -22.68
C SER A 383 9.13 7.05 -23.47
N GLU A 384 9.81 8.00 -22.82
CA GLU A 384 10.94 8.76 -23.34
C GLU A 384 12.06 7.81 -23.79
N ALA A 385 12.43 6.82 -22.97
CA ALA A 385 13.42 5.80 -23.33
C ALA A 385 13.00 4.99 -24.57
N ALA A 386 11.74 4.57 -24.66
CA ALA A 386 11.20 3.84 -25.81
C ALA A 386 11.23 4.69 -27.10
N SER A 387 11.08 6.02 -27.00
CA SER A 387 11.24 6.94 -28.13
C SER A 387 12.69 7.33 -28.45
N GLY A 388 13.68 6.88 -27.65
CA GLY A 388 15.09 7.24 -27.81
C GLY A 388 15.44 8.66 -27.34
N ALA A 389 14.64 9.26 -26.46
CA ALA A 389 14.88 10.61 -25.96
C ALA A 389 16.07 10.68 -24.98
N ALA A 390 16.83 11.78 -25.05
CA ALA A 390 17.98 12.01 -24.18
C ALA A 390 17.53 12.23 -22.71
N GLY A 391 18.30 11.70 -21.76
CA GLY A 391 18.05 11.87 -20.31
C GLY A 391 17.12 10.82 -19.69
N ALA A 392 16.44 9.98 -20.49
CA ALA A 392 15.48 8.99 -19.99
C ALA A 392 16.04 8.03 -18.92
N SER A 393 17.31 7.63 -19.04
CA SER A 393 18.00 6.81 -18.02
C SER A 393 18.12 7.51 -16.66
N ASN A 394 18.33 8.83 -16.65
CA ASN A 394 18.36 9.63 -15.42
C ASN A 394 16.96 9.71 -14.80
N THR A 395 15.91 9.95 -15.60
CA THR A 395 14.51 9.97 -15.14
C THR A 395 14.11 8.64 -14.49
N ILE A 396 14.52 7.51 -15.07
CA ILE A 396 14.29 6.17 -14.50
C ILE A 396 15.02 5.99 -13.17
N LEU A 397 16.30 6.37 -13.08
CA LEU A 397 17.08 6.26 -11.85
C LEU A 397 16.53 7.13 -10.72
N GLN A 398 16.14 8.38 -11.03
CA GLN A 398 15.50 9.30 -10.09
C GLN A 398 14.13 8.80 -9.62
N THR A 399 13.34 8.17 -10.50
CA THR A 399 12.08 7.50 -10.14
C THR A 399 12.34 6.37 -9.13
N PHE A 400 13.37 5.55 -9.36
CA PHE A 400 13.70 4.45 -8.45
C PHE A 400 14.23 4.96 -7.10
N GLY A 401 15.11 5.97 -7.10
CA GLY A 401 15.62 6.60 -5.87
C GLY A 401 14.50 7.23 -5.04
N SER A 402 13.59 7.96 -5.67
CA SER A 402 12.44 8.58 -4.98
C SER A 402 11.43 7.55 -4.46
N LEU A 403 11.22 6.40 -5.13
CA LEU A 403 10.42 5.30 -4.58
C LEU A 403 11.02 4.74 -3.28
N ILE A 404 12.34 4.56 -3.21
CA ILE A 404 13.04 4.13 -1.99
C ILE A 404 12.95 5.21 -0.90
N ALA A 405 13.18 6.48 -1.26
CA ALA A 405 13.09 7.61 -0.34
C ALA A 405 11.69 7.73 0.29
N ILE A 406 10.63 7.57 -0.52
CA ILE A 406 9.22 7.53 -0.10
C ILE A 406 8.96 6.33 0.84
N ALA A 407 9.47 5.14 0.54
CA ALA A 407 9.33 3.97 1.41
C ALA A 407 9.97 4.16 2.79
N ILE A 408 11.20 4.68 2.82
CA ILE A 408 11.89 5.05 4.07
C ILE A 408 11.09 6.10 4.84
N GLY A 409 10.60 7.13 4.15
CA GLY A 409 9.76 8.18 4.74
C GLY A 409 8.48 7.62 5.38
N MET A 410 7.82 6.65 4.75
CA MET A 410 6.66 5.96 5.34
C MET A 410 7.02 5.16 6.59
N VAL A 411 8.15 4.45 6.60
CA VAL A 411 8.62 3.71 7.79
C VAL A 411 8.89 4.67 8.95
N VAL A 412 9.57 5.80 8.67
CA VAL A 412 9.85 6.85 9.66
C VAL A 412 8.55 7.47 10.18
N GLY A 413 7.63 7.88 9.30
CA GLY A 413 6.34 8.46 9.68
C GLY A 413 5.45 7.50 10.48
N ALA A 414 5.53 6.19 10.18
CA ALA A 414 4.85 5.15 10.95
C ALA A 414 5.48 4.89 12.33
N GLY A 415 6.79 5.12 12.49
CA GLY A 415 7.46 5.14 13.80
C GLY A 415 6.95 6.31 14.65
N ILE A 416 7.06 7.53 14.11
CA ILE A 416 6.61 8.78 14.77
C ILE A 416 5.15 8.67 15.26
N SER A 417 4.25 8.08 14.46
CA SER A 417 2.84 7.94 14.84
C SER A 417 2.60 6.98 16.01
N ARG A 418 3.45 5.95 16.17
CA ARG A 418 3.41 5.01 17.31
C ARG A 418 3.94 5.68 18.57
N ASP A 419 5.11 6.30 18.48
CA ASP A 419 5.77 6.93 19.63
C ASP A 419 4.93 8.08 20.19
N PHE A 420 4.38 8.94 19.31
CA PHE A 420 3.44 9.99 19.71
C PHE A 420 2.17 9.43 20.36
N THR A 421 1.70 8.25 19.94
CA THR A 421 0.54 7.61 20.58
C THR A 421 0.88 7.05 21.97
N ALA A 422 2.06 6.45 22.13
CA ALA A 422 2.56 5.97 23.42
C ALA A 422 2.75 7.12 24.43
N VAL A 423 3.39 8.21 24.02
CA VAL A 423 3.60 9.41 24.87
C VAL A 423 2.27 10.02 25.31
N VAL A 424 1.31 10.19 24.38
CA VAL A 424 -0.02 10.75 24.71
C VAL A 424 -0.85 9.83 25.61
N GLN A 425 -0.63 8.51 25.57
CA GLN A 425 -1.27 7.57 26.49
C GLN A 425 -0.61 7.59 27.88
N GLY A 426 0.72 7.58 27.95
CA GLY A 426 1.46 7.72 29.21
C GLY A 426 1.18 9.01 29.96
N TRP A 427 0.89 10.11 29.24
CA TRP A 427 0.44 11.38 29.83
C TRP A 427 -1.00 11.36 30.36
N LYS A 428 -1.85 10.41 29.94
CA LYS A 428 -3.26 10.34 30.34
C LYS A 428 -3.53 9.37 31.49
N ASP A 429 -2.74 8.30 31.61
CA ASP A 429 -2.76 7.35 32.73
C ASP A 429 -1.39 7.33 33.46
N PRO A 430 -1.01 8.39 34.21
CA PRO A 430 0.24 8.41 34.98
C PRO A 430 0.30 7.32 36.06
N THR A 431 -0.84 6.73 36.43
CA THR A 431 -0.94 5.61 37.38
C THR A 431 -0.39 4.29 36.84
N ARG A 432 -0.37 4.08 35.50
CA ARG A 432 0.25 2.88 34.90
C ARG A 432 1.77 2.93 34.90
N ALA A 433 2.37 4.12 34.77
CA ALA A 433 3.82 4.28 34.85
C ALA A 433 4.36 3.95 36.25
N LEU A 434 3.52 4.04 37.28
CA LEU A 434 3.87 3.72 38.67
C LEU A 434 3.64 2.23 39.03
N SER A 435 2.84 1.48 38.26
CA SER A 435 2.72 0.03 38.47
C SER A 435 3.84 -0.76 37.80
N ASP A 436 4.37 -0.30 36.66
CA ASP A 436 5.50 -0.94 35.96
C ASP A 436 6.87 -0.60 36.61
N GLY A 437 6.93 0.43 37.44
CA GLY A 437 8.11 0.81 38.21
C GLY A 437 8.27 0.09 39.56
N GLY A 438 7.39 -0.86 39.88
CA GLY A 438 7.40 -1.62 41.14
C GLY A 438 8.08 -2.99 41.07
N ASP A 439 8.05 -3.64 39.90
CA ASP A 439 8.43 -5.05 39.74
C ASP A 439 9.68 -5.25 38.84
N THR A 440 10.72 -4.41 39.02
CA THR A 440 12.06 -4.69 38.49
C THR A 440 13.11 -4.83 39.59
N HIS A 441 13.77 -5.99 39.62
CA HIS A 441 14.87 -6.39 40.49
C HIS A 441 14.59 -6.62 41.99
N ALA A 442 14.01 -7.79 42.28
CA ALA A 442 14.23 -8.50 43.54
C ALA A 442 14.47 -10.02 43.32
N ALA A 443 15.37 -10.37 42.40
CA ALA A 443 15.91 -11.73 42.30
C ALA A 443 17.29 -11.76 41.61
N ASP A 444 18.23 -12.42 42.29
CA ASP A 444 19.46 -13.05 41.79
C ASP A 444 20.53 -12.19 41.07
N ASP A 445 21.47 -11.66 41.86
CA ASP A 445 22.79 -11.21 41.39
C ASP A 445 23.89 -11.78 42.31
N ALA A 446 24.02 -13.12 42.29
CA ALA A 446 25.01 -13.87 43.07
C ALA A 446 26.41 -13.74 42.45
N LYS A 447 27.12 -12.68 42.84
CA LYS A 447 28.51 -12.36 42.46
C LYS A 447 29.52 -13.49 42.79
N PRO A 448 30.25 -14.05 41.82
CA PRO A 448 31.40 -14.92 42.09
C PRO A 448 32.60 -14.12 42.60
N ALA A 449 33.26 -14.61 43.65
CA ALA A 449 34.52 -14.06 44.15
C ALA A 449 35.74 -14.68 43.40
N PRO A 450 36.87 -13.97 43.28
CA PRO A 450 38.07 -14.51 42.65
C PRO A 450 38.86 -15.39 43.63
N SER A 451 39.29 -16.57 43.17
CA SER A 451 40.20 -17.46 43.91
C SER A 451 41.49 -17.70 43.13
N ALA A 452 42.65 -17.44 43.73
CA ALA A 452 43.96 -17.70 43.14
C ALA A 452 44.87 -18.45 44.12
N THR A 453 45.51 -19.53 43.64
CA THR A 453 46.63 -20.29 44.26
C THR A 453 46.31 -21.02 45.58
N SER A 454 46.86 -22.20 45.94
CA SER A 454 47.91 -23.09 45.38
C SER A 454 47.57 -24.56 45.83
N SER A 455 48.26 -25.69 45.57
CA SER A 455 49.40 -26.16 44.73
C SER A 455 49.56 -27.69 44.94
N LEU A 456 50.34 -28.39 44.06
CA LEU A 456 50.74 -29.82 44.15
C LEU A 456 49.59 -30.82 43.86
N ASP A 457 49.72 -31.96 43.16
CA ASP A 457 50.71 -32.55 42.22
C ASP A 457 49.96 -33.68 41.45
N GLY A 458 50.45 -34.38 40.41
CA GLY A 458 51.73 -34.40 39.66
C GLY A 458 51.76 -35.64 38.71
N THR A 459 52.78 -35.75 37.83
CA THR A 459 53.05 -36.85 36.85
C THR A 459 51.96 -37.11 35.77
N THR A 460 52.22 -37.52 34.50
CA THR A 460 53.47 -37.70 33.72
C THR A 460 53.20 -37.47 32.21
N GLU A 461 54.04 -36.67 31.56
CA GLU A 461 54.75 -36.93 30.29
C GLU A 461 54.13 -37.82 29.17
N THR A 462 54.00 -37.28 27.93
CA THR A 462 54.57 -37.83 26.67
C THR A 462 54.40 -36.82 25.51
N ALA A 463 55.43 -36.65 24.66
CA ALA A 463 55.46 -35.73 23.50
C ALA A 463 54.65 -36.27 22.28
N SER A 464 54.30 -35.49 21.24
CA SER A 464 55.24 -35.18 20.14
C SER A 464 54.63 -34.34 18.99
N GLN A 465 55.46 -33.46 18.41
CA GLN A 465 55.55 -33.07 16.98
C GLN A 465 54.45 -32.22 16.28
N LEU A 466 54.88 -31.01 15.89
CA LEU A 466 54.51 -30.22 14.71
C LEU A 466 55.56 -30.48 13.59
N PRO A 467 55.29 -30.29 12.27
CA PRO A 467 55.43 -28.94 11.70
C PRO A 467 54.58 -28.55 10.44
N ARG A 468 54.78 -27.27 10.08
CA ARG A 468 54.20 -26.36 9.06
C ARG A 468 54.14 -26.79 7.57
N PRO A 469 53.41 -26.03 6.71
CA PRO A 469 53.09 -26.40 5.31
C PRO A 469 54.18 -26.06 4.27
N GLN A 470 54.03 -26.60 3.06
CA GLN A 470 54.86 -26.31 1.87
C GLN A 470 54.06 -25.71 0.70
N ALA A 471 54.78 -25.08 -0.24
CA ALA A 471 54.26 -24.26 -1.33
C ALA A 471 54.19 -24.98 -2.71
N ALA A 472 53.56 -24.32 -3.68
CA ALA A 472 53.32 -24.80 -5.05
C ALA A 472 54.55 -24.70 -6.00
N PRO A 473 54.46 -25.30 -7.19
CA PRO A 473 55.11 -24.77 -8.40
C PRO A 473 54.13 -24.43 -9.55
N ARG A 474 54.66 -23.70 -10.56
CA ARG A 474 53.94 -23.08 -11.69
C ARG A 474 54.01 -23.89 -13.00
N GLY A 475 53.13 -23.55 -13.96
CA GLY A 475 53.32 -23.72 -15.42
C GLY A 475 52.18 -24.48 -16.11
N THR A 476 51.82 -24.25 -17.39
CA THR A 476 52.19 -23.23 -18.40
C THR A 476 51.13 -23.27 -19.53
N THR A 477 50.79 -22.13 -20.14
CA THR A 477 50.06 -22.04 -21.44
C THR A 477 50.98 -22.34 -22.64
N PRO A 478 50.49 -22.73 -23.84
CA PRO A 478 50.29 -21.70 -24.90
C PRO A 478 49.25 -21.99 -26.03
N THR A 479 48.77 -20.88 -26.65
CA THR A 479 48.40 -20.62 -28.08
C THR A 479 47.67 -21.61 -29.01
N SER A 480 46.60 -21.10 -29.67
CA SER A 480 46.45 -20.99 -31.15
C SER A 480 45.40 -19.89 -31.47
N ALA A 481 45.68 -18.92 -32.36
CA ALA A 481 45.40 -18.87 -33.82
C ALA A 481 43.89 -18.78 -34.17
N SER A 482 43.39 -17.85 -35.00
CA SER A 482 44.01 -16.82 -35.87
C SER A 482 43.13 -15.58 -35.96
#